data_AF-A0A918LN47-F1
#
_entry.id   AF-A0A918LN47-F1
#
_cell.length_a   1.000
_cell.length_b   1.000
_cell.length_c   1.000
_cell.angle_alpha   90.00
_cell.angle_beta   90.00
_cell.angle_gamma   90.00
#
_symmetry.space_group_name_H-M   'P 1'
#
loop_
_entity.id
_entity.type
_entity.pdbx_description
1 polymer ?
#
loop_
_entity_poly.entity_id
_entity_poly.type
_entity_poly.pdbx_seq_one_letter_code
_entity_poly.pdbx_strand_id
1 'polypeptide(L)'
;MTEQAEAEAWSEQYRMPPLDGTDRAVAWATRCRHQLVSAAYTALVVEGTTSETEWEAIEDAVRLLTRAGWWLDQRDADPADLPELLDAASTSDRPTENPHY
;
A
#
# COMPACT_ATOMS: atom_id res chain seq x y z
N MET A 1 8.47 21.99 6.36
CA MET A 1 7.26 21.29 6.80
C MET A 1 6.99 20.30 5.70
N THR A 2 7.13 19.05 6.08
CA THR A 2 7.93 18.07 5.36
C THR A 2 6.97 16.95 5.03
N GLU A 3 7.03 16.35 3.83
CA GLU A 3 6.07 15.35 3.31
C GLU A 3 5.68 14.22 4.30
N GLN A 4 6.46 14.02 5.37
CA GLN A 4 6.13 13.21 6.53
C GLN A 4 4.82 13.64 7.23
N ALA A 5 4.63 14.92 7.50
CA ALA A 5 3.44 15.44 8.20
C ALA A 5 2.17 15.28 7.35
N GLU A 6 2.30 15.36 6.02
CA GLU A 6 1.21 15.11 5.09
C GLU A 6 0.84 13.62 5.09
N ALA A 7 1.84 12.73 5.08
CA ALA A 7 1.61 11.29 5.18
C ALA A 7 0.96 10.89 6.52
N GLU A 8 1.33 11.54 7.63
CA GLU A 8 0.69 11.34 8.95
C GLU A 8 -0.76 11.84 8.96
N ALA A 9 -1.02 13.05 8.45
CA ALA A 9 -2.37 13.59 8.35
C ALA A 9 -3.28 12.75 7.45
N TRP A 10 -2.76 12.25 6.33
CA TRP A 10 -3.46 11.30 5.46
C TRP A 10 -3.74 9.99 6.19
N SER A 11 -2.75 9.44 6.91
CA SER A 11 -2.95 8.21 7.68
C SER A 11 -4.05 8.35 8.73
N GLU A 12 -4.12 9.50 9.41
CA GLU A 12 -5.18 9.82 10.37
C GLU A 12 -6.55 9.98 9.68
N GLN A 13 -6.61 10.75 8.59
CA GLN A 13 -7.83 11.03 7.83
C GLN A 13 -8.48 9.76 7.28
N TYR A 14 -7.66 8.86 6.70
CA TYR A 14 -8.10 7.60 6.10
C TYR A 14 -8.11 6.44 7.10
N ARG A 15 -7.85 6.71 8.39
CA ARG A 15 -7.73 5.71 9.47
C ARG A 15 -6.89 4.50 9.06
N MET A 16 -5.75 4.77 8.45
CA MET A 16 -4.84 3.74 8.00
C MET A 16 -4.21 3.04 9.20
N PRO A 17 -4.18 1.70 9.23
CA PRO A 17 -3.58 0.98 10.33
C PRO A 17 -2.07 1.26 10.42
N PRO A 18 -1.51 1.22 11.64
CA PRO A 18 -0.08 1.35 11.85
C PRO A 18 0.64 0.18 11.17
N LEU A 19 1.80 0.48 10.59
CA LEU A 19 2.61 -0.53 9.92
C LEU A 19 3.41 -1.35 10.95
N ASP A 20 3.64 -2.62 10.62
CA ASP A 20 4.46 -3.55 11.39
C ASP A 20 5.93 -3.46 10.96
N GLY A 21 6.83 -3.31 11.93
CA GLY A 21 8.27 -3.20 11.72
C GLY A 21 8.97 -2.34 12.77
N THR A 22 10.22 -1.96 12.48
CA THR A 22 10.96 -1.02 13.34
C THR A 22 10.41 0.40 13.20
N ASP A 23 10.48 1.22 14.24
CA ASP A 23 9.99 2.61 14.25
C ASP A 23 10.48 3.43 13.04
N ARG A 24 11.78 3.31 12.71
CA ARG A 24 12.38 3.95 11.53
C ARG A 24 11.81 3.42 10.22
N ALA A 25 11.58 2.11 10.12
CA ALA A 25 10.98 1.51 8.93
C ALA A 25 9.52 1.93 8.78
N VAL A 26 8.76 1.98 9.88
CA VAL A 26 7.36 2.42 9.89
C VAL A 26 7.24 3.88 9.46
N ALA A 27 8.06 4.79 10.00
CA ALA A 27 8.04 6.20 9.62
C ALA A 27 8.26 6.38 8.11
N TRP A 28 9.25 5.65 7.55
CA TRP A 28 9.57 5.74 6.12
C TRP A 28 8.55 5.02 5.24
N ALA A 29 8.08 3.86 5.66
CA ALA A 29 7.06 3.09 4.95
C ALA A 29 5.72 3.82 4.89
N THR A 30 5.33 4.55 5.95
CA THR A 30 4.12 5.40 5.95
C THR A 30 4.21 6.46 4.86
N ARG A 31 5.38 7.08 4.69
CA ARG A 31 5.64 8.02 3.59
C ARG A 31 5.56 7.33 2.23
N CYS A 32 6.25 6.20 2.04
CA CYS A 32 6.23 5.46 0.77
C CYS A 32 4.81 5.01 0.40
N ARG A 33 4.04 4.49 1.36
CA ARG A 33 2.63 4.11 1.20
C ARG A 33 1.80 5.30 0.72
N HIS A 34 1.89 6.46 1.39
CA HIS A 34 1.15 7.64 0.98
C HIS A 34 1.51 8.09 -0.44
N GLN A 35 2.80 8.13 -0.79
CA GLN A 35 3.26 8.54 -2.12
C GLN A 35 2.78 7.57 -3.21
N LEU A 36 2.96 6.26 -2.99
CA LEU A 36 2.55 5.22 -3.94
C LEU A 36 1.03 5.20 -4.13
N VAL A 37 0.25 5.23 -3.04
CA VAL A 37 -1.22 5.21 -3.11
C VAL A 37 -1.77 6.47 -3.76
N SER A 38 -1.20 7.65 -3.46
CA SER A 38 -1.63 8.92 -4.09
C SER A 38 -1.31 8.96 -5.59
N ALA A 39 -0.13 8.46 -5.96
CA ALA A 39 0.26 8.34 -7.37
C ALA A 39 -0.60 7.31 -8.10
N ALA A 40 -0.89 6.17 -7.48
CA ALA A 40 -1.76 5.13 -8.04
C ALA A 40 -3.18 5.64 -8.23
N TYR A 41 -3.74 6.36 -7.27
CA TYR A 41 -5.06 7.00 -7.43
C TYR A 41 -5.09 7.93 -8.64
N THR A 42 -4.04 8.74 -8.80
CA THR A 42 -3.96 9.66 -9.94
C THR A 42 -3.87 8.89 -11.25
N ALA A 43 -2.95 7.93 -11.37
CA ALA A 43 -2.74 7.17 -12.59
C ALA A 43 -3.95 6.29 -12.98
N LEU A 44 -4.61 5.67 -12.00
CA LEU A 44 -5.69 4.69 -12.23
C LEU A 44 -7.07 5.33 -12.27
N VAL A 45 -7.38 6.25 -11.35
CA VAL A 45 -8.73 6.83 -11.18
C VAL A 45 -8.87 8.17 -11.88
N VAL A 46 -7.88 9.06 -11.75
CA VAL A 46 -7.95 10.42 -12.33
C VAL A 46 -7.60 10.40 -13.82
N GLU A 47 -6.49 9.75 -14.17
CA GLU A 47 -5.99 9.66 -15.54
C GLU A 47 -6.45 8.37 -16.25
N GLY A 48 -6.70 7.31 -15.47
CA GLY A 48 -7.12 6.00 -15.97
C GLY A 48 -8.63 5.83 -16.03
N THR A 49 -9.07 4.58 -16.08
CA THR A 49 -10.48 4.20 -16.16
C THR A 49 -10.98 3.44 -14.94
N THR A 50 -10.16 3.37 -13.88
CA THR A 50 -10.50 2.65 -12.65
C THR A 50 -11.63 3.38 -11.95
N SER A 51 -12.71 2.65 -11.69
CA SER A 51 -13.88 3.21 -11.01
C SER A 51 -13.62 3.37 -9.51
N GLU A 52 -14.36 4.26 -8.84
CA GLU A 52 -14.28 4.42 -7.37
C GLU A 52 -14.52 3.09 -6.62
N THR A 53 -15.38 2.22 -7.15
CA THR A 53 -15.63 0.88 -6.57
C THR A 53 -14.42 -0.05 -6.68
N GLU A 54 -13.69 0.00 -7.78
CA GLU A 54 -12.46 -0.79 -7.94
C GLU A 54 -11.35 -0.23 -7.05
N TRP A 55 -11.28 1.10 -6.95
CA TRP A 55 -10.37 1.77 -6.03
C TRP A 55 -10.65 1.44 -4.57
N GLU A 56 -11.92 1.34 -4.16
CA GLU A 56 -12.28 0.93 -2.79
C GLU A 56 -11.72 -0.46 -2.43
N ALA A 57 -11.72 -1.40 -3.37
CA ALA A 57 -11.12 -2.72 -3.16
C ALA A 57 -9.59 -2.65 -3.03
N ILE A 58 -8.94 -1.77 -3.80
CA ILE A 58 -7.50 -1.49 -3.69
C ILE A 58 -7.20 -0.88 -2.31
N GLU A 59 -7.98 0.12 -1.88
CA GLU A 59 -7.82 0.73 -0.55
C GLU A 59 -7.97 -0.27 0.59
N ASP A 60 -8.90 -1.21 0.48
CA ASP A 60 -9.05 -2.27 1.47
C ASP A 60 -7.79 -3.15 1.54
N ALA A 61 -7.27 -3.58 0.38
CA ALA A 61 -6.01 -4.34 0.32
C ALA A 61 -4.81 -3.55 0.88
N VAL A 62 -4.73 -2.24 0.61
CA VAL A 62 -3.72 -1.33 1.20
C VAL A 62 -3.83 -1.32 2.73
N ARG A 63 -5.05 -1.29 3.28
CA ARG A 63 -5.29 -1.30 4.74
C ARG A 63 -4.92 -2.64 5.36
N LEU A 64 -5.18 -3.75 4.67
CA LEU A 64 -4.79 -5.09 5.15
C LEU A 64 -3.27 -5.28 5.17
N LEU A 65 -2.55 -4.59 4.29
CA LEU A 65 -1.10 -4.73 4.16
C LEU A 65 -0.33 -3.82 5.13
N THR A 66 -0.11 -4.30 6.34
CA THR A 66 0.60 -3.55 7.39
C THR A 66 2.12 -3.71 7.35
N ARG A 67 2.70 -4.59 6.52
CA ARG A 67 4.16 -4.86 6.54
C ARG A 67 4.98 -3.66 6.05
N ALA A 68 5.69 -2.97 6.94
CA ALA A 68 6.51 -1.80 6.56
C ALA A 68 7.59 -2.14 5.52
N GLY A 69 8.23 -3.32 5.64
CA GLY A 69 9.26 -3.76 4.71
C GLY A 69 8.77 -3.89 3.26
N TRP A 70 7.50 -4.26 3.06
CA TRP A 70 6.93 -4.39 1.71
C TRP A 70 6.76 -3.03 1.04
N TRP A 71 6.20 -2.05 1.76
CA TRP A 71 6.04 -0.68 1.24
C TRP A 71 7.37 -0.02 0.87
N LEU A 72 8.44 -0.33 1.62
CA LEU A 72 9.77 0.18 1.33
C LEU A 72 10.40 -0.46 0.08
N ASP A 73 10.06 -1.71 -0.20
CA ASP A 73 10.50 -2.45 -1.38
C ASP A 73 9.78 -1.94 -2.64
N GLN A 74 8.46 -1.67 -2.53
CA GLN A 74 7.62 -1.18 -3.63
C GLN A 74 7.70 0.34 -3.86
N ARG A 75 8.60 1.05 -3.17
CA ARG A 75 8.69 2.53 -3.26
C ARG A 75 9.04 3.07 -4.66
N ASP A 76 9.66 2.24 -5.49
CA ASP A 76 10.12 2.57 -6.85
C ASP A 76 9.29 1.82 -7.92
N ALA A 77 8.28 1.07 -7.49
CA ALA A 77 7.39 0.36 -8.39
C ALA A 77 6.47 1.35 -9.12
N ASP A 78 5.94 0.93 -10.27
CA ASP A 78 5.00 1.75 -11.00
C ASP A 78 3.67 1.86 -10.21
N PRO A 79 3.14 3.08 -10.02
CA PRO A 79 1.89 3.26 -9.29
C PRO A 79 0.68 2.58 -9.97
N ALA A 80 0.70 2.39 -11.30
CA ALA A 80 -0.35 1.68 -12.00
C ALA A 80 -0.33 0.16 -11.73
N ASP A 81 0.82 -0.39 -11.34
CA ASP A 81 0.98 -1.81 -10.98
C ASP A 81 0.54 -2.11 -9.52
N LEU A 82 0.22 -1.08 -8.71
CA LEU A 82 -0.23 -1.25 -7.33
C LEU A 82 -1.28 -2.37 -7.11
N PRO A 83 -2.38 -2.47 -7.89
CA PRO A 83 -3.35 -3.56 -7.72
C PRO A 83 -2.74 -4.95 -7.89
N GLU A 84 -1.86 -5.14 -8.89
CA GLU A 84 -1.18 -6.42 -9.13
C GLU A 84 -0.19 -6.75 -7.99
N LEU A 85 0.52 -5.74 -7.50
CA LEU A 85 1.45 -5.88 -6.38
C LEU A 85 0.72 -6.28 -5.09
N LEU A 86 -0.43 -5.67 -4.80
CA LEU A 86 -1.26 -6.00 -3.63
C LEU A 86 -1.80 -7.43 -3.72
N ASP A 87 -2.28 -7.85 -4.90
CA ASP A 87 -2.73 -9.23 -5.12
C ASP A 87 -1.59 -10.23 -4.86
N ALA A 88 -0.39 -9.98 -5.40
CA ALA A 88 0.78 -10.82 -5.18
C ALA A 88 1.20 -10.88 -3.71
N ALA A 89 1.11 -9.75 -2.99
CA ALA A 89 1.42 -9.66 -1.57
C ALA A 89 0.41 -10.43 -0.70
N SER A 90 -0.86 -10.49 -1.12
CA SER A 90 -1.92 -11.23 -0.46
C SER A 90 -1.82 -12.74 -0.70
N THR A 91 -1.44 -13.16 -1.92
CA THR A 91 -1.25 -14.57 -2.29
C THR A 91 -0.04 -15.17 -1.57
N SER A 92 1.03 -14.39 -1.38
CA SER A 92 2.24 -14.83 -0.67
C SER A 92 2.04 -15.08 0.83
N ASP A 93 0.94 -14.59 1.42
CA ASP A 93 0.62 -14.77 2.84
C ASP A 93 -0.06 -16.11 3.13
N ARG A 94 -0.52 -16.83 2.10
CA ARG A 94 -0.98 -18.21 2.31
C ARG A 94 0.25 -19.06 2.63
N PRO A 95 0.30 -19.74 3.79
CA PRO A 95 1.26 -20.82 3.95
C PRO A 95 0.99 -21.78 2.80
N THR A 96 1.97 -22.00 1.94
CA THR A 96 1.92 -23.08 0.98
C THR A 96 1.85 -24.35 1.83
N GLU A 97 0.63 -24.84 2.07
CA GLU A 97 0.40 -26.15 2.63
C GLU A 97 0.88 -27.12 1.56
N ASN A 98 2.19 -27.37 1.55
CA ASN A 98 2.82 -28.34 0.69
C ASN A 98 2.30 -29.71 1.15
N PRO A 99 1.35 -30.35 0.45
CA PRO A 99 0.85 -31.65 0.86
C PRO A 99 1.94 -32.64 0.44
N HIS A 100 2.83 -32.99 1.37
CA HIS A 100 3.79 -34.06 1.15
C HIS A 100 3.01 -35.35 0.87
N TYR A 101 3.17 -35.85 -0.36
CA TYR A 101 2.63 -37.10 -0.90
C TYR A 101 3.38 -38.32 -0.33
#